data_AF-A0A3D5Q836-F1
#
_entry.id   AF-A0A3D5Q836-F1
#
_cell.length_a   1.000
_cell.length_b   1.000
_cell.length_c   1.000
_cell.angle_alpha   90.00
_cell.angle_beta   90.00
_cell.angle_gamma   90.00
#
_symmetry.space_group_name_H-M   'P 1'
#
loop_
_entity.id
_entity.type
_entity.pdbx_description
1 polymer ?
#
loop_
_entity_poly.entity_id
_entity_poly.type
_entity_poly.pdbx_seq_one_letter_code
_entity_poly.pdbx_strand_id
1 'polypeptide(L)'
;MSRNNMKLARAFFRRWVSDPRYASGWVLAVLLLVLAGIYATAPETVIRGASLVAPEFRIHEVELGSVTLELDSQGTARARDRLGLAFRAAGEVVEVSDNFANGAWVKQGETLVRLDPVPFELEVAQRRHDLAAARLHLEQVQANAKIARRNPSRNATDFALQVPQLKEAEARVDVAQAALRKAESDLARATMVAPFSGRLEQVQVTEGQSVTAGQPLGQLFSSDRMEVRLPVPDEWLDLLAVFGAGPGQALEVPVTLEGRFGGKERQWQGTI
;
A
#
# COMPACT_ATOMS: atom_id res chain seq x y z
N MET A 1 9.14 -96.74 49.52
CA MET A 1 8.78 -97.70 50.58
C MET A 1 7.48 -98.38 50.18
N SER A 2 7.44 -99.72 50.19
CA SER A 2 6.29 -100.63 49.91
C SER A 2 5.78 -100.79 48.46
N ARG A 3 6.61 -101.42 47.60
CA ARG A 3 6.17 -102.26 46.47
C ARG A 3 5.60 -103.57 47.04
N ASN A 4 4.31 -103.63 47.42
CA ASN A 4 3.69 -104.95 47.71
C ASN A 4 2.14 -105.06 47.64
N ASN A 5 1.37 -103.97 47.45
CA ASN A 5 -0.10 -104.06 47.47
C ASN A 5 -0.78 -104.22 46.09
N MET A 6 -0.01 -104.30 44.99
CA MET A 6 -0.57 -104.29 43.63
C MET A 6 -0.78 -105.69 43.01
N LYS A 7 -0.41 -106.77 43.71
CA LYS A 7 -0.60 -108.16 43.21
C LYS A 7 -1.85 -108.87 43.78
N LEU A 8 -2.43 -108.39 44.88
CA LEU A 8 -3.63 -109.00 45.48
C LEU A 8 -4.96 -108.48 44.87
N ALA A 9 -5.01 -107.24 44.39
CA ALA A 9 -6.21 -106.68 43.74
C ALA A 9 -6.49 -107.28 42.34
N ARG A 10 -5.48 -107.84 41.67
CA ARG A 10 -5.61 -108.45 40.32
C ARG A 10 -6.17 -109.87 40.33
N ALA A 11 -6.14 -110.56 41.47
CA ALA A 11 -6.65 -111.94 41.58
C ALA A 11 -8.16 -112.00 41.90
N PHE A 12 -8.69 -111.00 42.62
CA PHE A 12 -10.14 -110.87 42.87
C PHE A 12 -10.91 -110.41 41.63
N PHE A 13 -10.29 -109.59 40.78
CA PHE A 13 -10.95 -109.01 39.61
C PHE A 13 -11.19 -110.01 38.46
N ARG A 14 -10.53 -111.17 38.44
CA ARG A 14 -10.65 -112.15 37.34
C ARG A 14 -11.64 -113.30 37.60
N ARG A 15 -12.26 -113.37 38.78
CA ARG A 15 -13.28 -114.37 39.13
C ARG A 15 -14.69 -113.78 39.25
N TRP A 16 -14.83 -112.46 39.10
CA TRP A 16 -16.08 -111.72 39.29
C TRP A 16 -16.70 -111.19 37.97
N VAL A 17 -16.06 -111.44 36.83
CA VAL A 17 -16.45 -110.94 35.49
C VAL A 17 -17.22 -111.99 34.65
N SER A 18 -17.72 -113.07 35.26
CA SER A 18 -18.35 -114.16 34.49
C SER A 18 -19.59 -114.78 35.17
N ASP A 19 -20.59 -113.97 35.54
CA ASP A 19 -21.91 -114.49 35.94
C ASP A 19 -23.06 -113.66 35.30
N PRO A 20 -23.91 -114.26 34.41
CA PRO A 20 -24.83 -113.53 33.52
C PRO A 20 -26.11 -112.97 34.18
N ARG A 21 -26.24 -112.98 35.51
CA ARG A 21 -27.47 -112.54 36.22
C ARG A 21 -27.48 -111.05 36.64
N TYR A 22 -26.37 -110.33 36.46
CA TYR A 22 -26.21 -108.93 36.87
C TYR A 22 -26.02 -107.94 35.70
N ALA A 23 -26.18 -108.41 34.46
CA ALA A 23 -25.95 -107.62 33.24
C ALA A 23 -26.98 -106.49 33.04
N SER A 24 -28.21 -106.64 33.52
CA SER A 24 -29.29 -105.64 33.33
C SER A 24 -29.16 -104.43 34.27
N GLY A 25 -28.67 -104.62 35.50
CA GLY A 25 -28.45 -103.53 36.45
C GLY A 25 -27.31 -102.58 36.05
N TRP A 26 -26.30 -103.11 35.35
CA TRP A 26 -25.17 -102.33 34.86
C TRP A 26 -25.56 -101.39 33.71
N VAL A 27 -26.43 -101.82 32.81
CA VAL A 27 -26.89 -100.95 31.70
C VAL A 27 -27.67 -99.76 32.23
N LEU A 28 -28.53 -99.96 33.24
CA LEU A 28 -29.31 -98.88 33.85
C LEU A 28 -28.41 -97.90 34.63
N ALA A 29 -27.44 -98.43 35.39
CA ALA A 29 -26.49 -97.62 36.14
C ALA A 29 -25.59 -96.79 35.21
N VAL A 30 -25.11 -97.36 34.10
CA VAL A 30 -24.32 -96.63 33.10
C VAL A 30 -25.17 -95.56 32.42
N LEU A 31 -26.43 -95.86 32.07
CA LEU A 31 -27.32 -94.88 31.43
C LEU A 31 -27.61 -93.69 32.36
N LEU A 32 -27.87 -93.94 33.64
CA LEU A 32 -28.11 -92.89 34.63
C LEU A 32 -26.86 -92.03 34.87
N LEU A 33 -25.68 -92.66 34.85
CA LEU A 33 -24.40 -91.96 35.00
C LEU A 33 -24.07 -91.11 33.76
N VAL A 34 -24.44 -91.58 32.56
CA VAL A 34 -24.33 -90.80 31.32
C VAL A 34 -25.30 -89.61 31.32
N LEU A 35 -26.55 -89.81 31.75
CA LEU A 35 -27.53 -88.71 31.81
C LEU A 35 -27.15 -87.65 32.86
N ALA A 36 -26.69 -88.09 34.04
CA ALA A 36 -26.17 -87.20 35.08
C ALA A 36 -24.89 -86.49 34.63
N GLY A 37 -24.03 -87.17 33.87
CA GLY A 37 -22.88 -86.57 33.21
C GLY A 37 -23.28 -85.45 32.25
N ILE A 38 -24.26 -85.71 31.37
CA ILE A 38 -24.74 -84.72 30.39
C ILE A 38 -25.35 -83.50 31.08
N TYR A 39 -26.15 -83.69 32.12
CA TYR A 39 -26.77 -82.59 32.86
C TYR A 39 -25.77 -81.78 33.70
N ALA A 40 -24.78 -82.44 34.32
CA ALA A 40 -23.69 -81.75 35.02
C ALA A 40 -22.73 -81.02 34.06
N THR A 41 -22.72 -81.41 32.77
CA THR A 41 -21.96 -80.72 31.72
C THR A 41 -22.80 -79.75 30.89
N ALA A 42 -24.06 -79.50 31.25
CA ALA A 42 -24.86 -78.47 30.58
C ALA A 42 -24.22 -77.10 30.85
N PRO A 43 -23.64 -76.42 29.84
CA PRO A 43 -22.88 -75.20 30.08
C PRO A 43 -23.81 -74.03 30.39
N GLU A 44 -23.54 -73.29 31.47
CA GLU A 44 -24.19 -72.02 31.74
C GLU A 44 -23.98 -71.07 30.56
N THR A 45 -25.07 -70.46 30.08
CA THR A 45 -25.02 -69.48 29.00
C THR A 45 -24.37 -68.19 29.50
N VAL A 46 -23.05 -68.09 29.36
CA VAL A 46 -22.31 -66.85 29.54
C VAL A 46 -22.63 -65.95 28.35
N ILE A 47 -23.51 -64.96 28.54
CA ILE A 47 -23.68 -63.87 27.56
C ILE A 47 -22.35 -63.11 27.54
N ARG A 48 -21.51 -63.43 26.55
CA ARG A 48 -20.27 -62.72 26.30
C ARG A 48 -20.64 -61.31 25.84
N GLY A 49 -20.67 -60.36 26.77
CA GLY A 49 -20.82 -58.94 26.44
C GLY A 49 -19.79 -58.60 25.38
N ALA A 50 -20.26 -58.18 24.20
CA ALA A 50 -19.38 -57.77 23.12
C ALA A 50 -18.51 -56.62 23.65
N SER A 51 -17.22 -56.89 23.88
CA SER A 51 -16.26 -55.86 24.25
C SER A 51 -16.06 -54.98 23.02
N LEU A 52 -16.67 -53.81 23.01
CA LEU A 52 -16.40 -52.77 22.04
C LEU A 52 -14.93 -52.38 22.19
N VAL A 53 -14.08 -52.74 21.22
CA VAL A 53 -12.72 -52.20 21.12
C VAL A 53 -12.91 -50.70 20.85
N ALA A 54 -12.65 -49.87 21.85
CA ALA A 54 -12.71 -48.44 21.68
C ALA A 54 -11.62 -48.03 20.68
N PRO A 55 -11.96 -47.36 19.57
CA PRO A 55 -10.96 -46.90 18.61
C PRO A 55 -9.97 -45.95 19.29
N GLU A 56 -8.67 -46.19 19.10
CA GLU A 56 -7.63 -45.26 19.55
C GLU A 56 -7.66 -44.01 18.67
N PHE A 57 -8.03 -42.88 19.25
CA PHE A 57 -7.96 -41.59 18.59
C PHE A 57 -6.70 -40.84 19.04
N ARG A 58 -5.96 -40.31 18.08
CA ARG A 58 -4.91 -39.33 18.36
C ARG A 58 -5.55 -37.95 18.48
N ILE A 59 -5.63 -37.45 19.70
CA ILE A 59 -6.14 -36.11 19.97
C ILE A 59 -4.94 -35.17 20.04
N HIS A 60 -4.99 -34.07 19.29
CA HIS A 60 -4.08 -32.96 19.46
C HIS A 60 -4.85 -31.83 20.12
N GLU A 61 -4.36 -31.36 21.25
CA GLU A 61 -4.91 -30.18 21.92
C GLU A 61 -4.50 -28.95 21.11
N VAL A 62 -5.49 -28.21 20.61
CA VAL A 62 -5.26 -27.02 19.79
C VAL A 62 -5.29 -25.82 20.72
N GLU A 63 -4.14 -25.15 20.85
CA GLU A 63 -4.06 -23.86 21.50
C GLU A 63 -4.40 -22.77 20.49
N LEU A 64 -5.35 -21.90 20.87
CA LEU A 64 -5.67 -20.71 20.07
C LEU A 64 -4.53 -19.70 20.24
N GLY A 65 -3.70 -19.57 19.20
CA GLY A 65 -2.66 -18.57 19.10
C GLY A 65 -2.99 -17.50 18.05
N SER A 66 -2.42 -16.32 18.20
CA SER A 66 -2.42 -15.31 17.14
C SER A 66 -1.53 -15.80 15.99
N VAL A 67 -2.10 -15.91 14.79
CA VAL A 67 -1.37 -16.22 13.57
C VAL A 67 -1.11 -14.91 12.81
N THR A 68 0.15 -14.60 12.55
CA THR A 68 0.53 -13.53 11.62
C THR A 68 0.54 -14.10 10.21
N LEU A 69 -0.35 -13.62 9.35
CA LEU A 69 -0.31 -13.94 7.92
C LEU A 69 0.70 -13.03 7.23
N GLU A 70 1.69 -13.63 6.58
CA GLU A 70 2.63 -12.93 5.70
C GLU A 70 2.06 -12.95 4.28
N LEU A 71 1.92 -11.76 3.68
CA LEU A 71 1.41 -11.58 2.33
C LEU A 71 2.56 -11.16 1.41
N ASP A 72 2.95 -12.03 0.50
CA ASP A 72 4.02 -11.76 -0.44
C ASP A 72 3.50 -11.03 -1.68
N SER A 73 3.98 -9.82 -1.94
CA SER A 73 3.67 -9.07 -3.16
C SER A 73 4.95 -8.57 -3.84
N GLN A 74 4.89 -8.44 -5.16
CA GLN A 74 6.00 -7.94 -5.96
C GLN A 74 5.60 -6.65 -6.66
N GLY A 75 6.42 -5.62 -6.48
CA GLY A 75 6.17 -4.29 -7.00
C GLY A 75 7.39 -3.69 -7.68
N THR A 76 7.14 -2.64 -8.46
CA THR A 76 8.22 -1.83 -9.05
C THR A 76 8.35 -0.54 -8.26
N ALA A 77 9.56 -0.29 -7.74
CA ALA A 77 9.88 0.96 -7.07
C ALA A 77 9.92 2.10 -8.08
N ARG A 78 9.26 3.21 -7.76
CA ARG A 78 9.27 4.44 -8.54
C ARG A 78 9.62 5.62 -7.63
N ALA A 79 10.28 6.62 -8.19
CA ALA A 79 10.41 7.90 -7.51
C ALA A 79 9.02 8.48 -7.27
N ARG A 80 8.78 8.97 -6.05
CA ARG A 80 7.52 9.60 -5.67
C ARG A 80 7.21 10.82 -6.51
N ASP A 81 8.20 11.71 -6.59
CA ASP A 81 8.08 12.97 -7.31
C ASP A 81 8.88 12.89 -8.61
N ARG A 82 8.20 13.10 -9.74
CA ARG A 82 8.81 13.23 -11.07
C ARG A 82 8.24 14.48 -11.72
N LEU A 83 9.12 15.39 -12.11
CA LEU A 83 8.74 16.65 -12.72
C LEU A 83 9.47 16.84 -14.06
N GLY A 84 8.69 17.04 -15.12
CA GLY A 84 9.21 17.52 -16.39
C GLY A 84 9.62 18.99 -16.28
N LEU A 85 10.86 19.28 -16.63
CA LEU A 85 11.43 20.61 -16.62
C LEU A 85 11.29 21.25 -18.00
N ALA A 86 10.56 22.36 -18.08
CA ALA A 86 10.31 23.11 -19.30
C ALA A 86 10.09 24.59 -18.98
N PHE A 87 10.50 25.48 -19.87
CA PHE A 87 10.14 26.89 -19.77
C PHE A 87 8.72 27.14 -20.24
N ARG A 88 8.05 28.13 -19.64
CA ARG A 88 6.72 28.57 -20.08
C ARG A 88 6.77 29.65 -21.16
N ALA A 89 7.94 30.25 -21.36
CA ALA A 89 8.21 31.27 -22.37
C ALA A 89 9.28 30.76 -23.34
N ALA A 90 9.26 31.27 -24.56
CA ALA A 90 10.33 31.06 -25.52
C ALA A 90 11.49 32.03 -25.26
N GLY A 91 12.70 31.63 -25.59
CA GLY A 91 13.90 32.45 -25.43
C GLY A 91 15.17 31.70 -25.79
N GLU A 92 16.30 32.41 -25.78
CA GLU A 92 17.61 31.82 -25.97
C GLU A 92 18.20 31.44 -24.61
N VAL A 93 18.82 30.28 -24.50
CA VAL A 93 19.50 29.82 -23.29
C VAL A 93 20.87 30.48 -23.21
N VAL A 94 21.10 31.28 -22.18
CA VAL A 94 22.38 32.00 -21.96
C VAL A 94 23.24 31.35 -20.90
N GLU A 95 22.69 30.44 -20.10
CA GLU A 95 23.44 29.74 -19.06
C GLU A 95 22.79 28.37 -18.81
N VAL A 96 23.63 27.34 -18.73
CA VAL A 96 23.25 25.99 -18.30
C VAL A 96 24.20 25.63 -17.16
N SER A 97 23.65 25.26 -16.01
CA SER A 97 24.44 24.81 -14.87
C SER A 97 25.18 23.52 -15.20
N ASP A 98 26.42 23.38 -14.71
CA ASP A 98 27.19 22.13 -14.83
C ASP A 98 26.47 20.94 -14.20
N ASN A 99 25.65 21.19 -13.18
CA ASN A 99 24.83 20.17 -12.53
C ASN A 99 23.54 19.85 -13.32
N PHE A 100 23.27 20.56 -14.41
CA PHE A 100 22.18 20.23 -15.34
C PHE A 100 22.64 19.19 -16.38
N ALA A 101 22.96 17.99 -15.89
CA ALA A 101 23.44 16.88 -16.71
C ALA A 101 22.74 15.57 -16.33
N ASN A 102 22.74 14.59 -17.25
CA ASN A 102 22.14 13.28 -17.01
C ASN A 102 22.82 12.57 -15.83
N GLY A 103 22.02 12.17 -14.83
CA GLY A 103 22.47 11.50 -13.62
C GLY A 103 23.02 12.43 -12.53
N ALA A 104 23.13 13.74 -12.80
CA ALA A 104 23.62 14.71 -11.84
C ALA A 104 22.63 14.89 -10.67
N TRP A 105 23.19 15.22 -9.50
CA TRP A 105 22.42 15.55 -8.31
C TRP A 105 22.25 17.07 -8.20
N VAL A 106 21.03 17.53 -7.96
CA VAL A 106 20.72 18.95 -7.77
C VAL A 106 20.02 19.18 -6.43
N LYS A 107 20.27 20.34 -5.83
CA LYS A 107 19.61 20.75 -4.59
C LYS A 107 18.38 21.59 -4.89
N GLN A 108 17.40 21.55 -3.99
CA GLN A 108 16.28 22.48 -4.04
C GLN A 108 16.77 23.94 -4.07
N GLY A 109 16.18 24.75 -4.95
CA GLY A 109 16.52 26.15 -5.15
C GLY A 109 17.73 26.41 -6.04
N GLU A 110 18.41 25.36 -6.51
CA GLU A 110 19.56 25.49 -7.41
C GLU A 110 19.12 25.93 -8.81
N THR A 111 19.82 26.90 -9.38
CA THR A 111 19.61 27.35 -10.77
C THR A 111 20.10 26.28 -11.74
N LEU A 112 19.24 25.90 -12.67
CA LEU A 112 19.50 24.85 -13.65
C LEU A 112 19.80 25.43 -15.03
N VAL A 113 18.93 26.32 -15.50
CA VAL A 113 19.01 26.94 -16.83
C VAL A 113 18.51 28.37 -16.75
N ARG A 114 19.13 29.29 -17.46
CA ARG A 114 18.70 30.69 -17.57
C ARG A 114 18.51 31.09 -19.03
N LEU A 115 17.37 31.69 -19.32
CA LEU A 115 17.11 32.35 -20.61
C LEU A 115 17.71 33.76 -20.61
N ASP A 116 17.94 34.31 -21.80
CA ASP A 116 18.30 35.71 -21.98
C ASP A 116 17.26 36.60 -21.28
N PRO A 117 17.63 37.34 -20.22
CA PRO A 117 16.68 38.16 -19.48
C PRO A 117 16.29 39.43 -20.25
N VAL A 118 17.07 39.86 -21.24
CA VAL A 118 16.92 41.19 -21.87
C VAL A 118 15.50 41.43 -22.41
N PRO A 119 14.88 40.52 -23.19
CA PRO A 119 13.51 40.72 -23.67
C PRO A 119 12.48 40.84 -22.54
N PHE A 120 12.68 40.07 -21.46
CA PHE A 120 11.78 40.08 -20.30
C PHE A 120 11.94 41.36 -19.45
N GLU A 121 13.17 41.83 -19.28
CA GLU A 121 13.47 43.09 -18.58
C GLU A 121 12.91 44.30 -19.33
N LEU A 122 13.02 44.32 -20.67
CA LEU A 122 12.43 45.36 -21.51
C LEU A 122 10.90 45.39 -21.39
N GLU A 123 10.24 44.22 -21.40
CA GLU A 123 8.79 44.13 -21.20
C GLU A 123 8.39 44.64 -19.81
N VAL A 124 9.13 44.29 -18.74
CA VAL A 124 8.90 44.83 -17.39
C VAL A 124 9.05 46.35 -17.38
N ALA A 125 10.09 46.90 -18.01
CA ALA A 125 10.31 48.33 -18.11
C ALA A 125 9.14 49.03 -18.84
N GLN A 126 8.67 48.47 -19.95
CA GLN A 126 7.52 48.98 -20.69
C GLN A 126 6.25 48.98 -19.84
N ARG A 127 5.91 47.87 -19.17
CA ARG A 127 4.72 47.80 -18.31
C ARG A 127 4.79 48.75 -17.11
N ARG A 128 5.98 49.03 -16.60
CA ARG A 128 6.17 50.06 -15.55
C ARG A 128 5.82 51.46 -16.06
N HIS A 129 6.21 51.79 -17.30
CA HIS A 129 5.84 53.06 -17.92
C HIS A 129 4.33 53.16 -18.16
N ASP A 130 3.69 52.08 -18.62
CA ASP A 130 2.23 52.05 -18.81
C ASP A 130 1.48 52.29 -17.49
N LEU A 131 1.95 51.67 -16.40
CA LEU A 131 1.39 51.91 -15.06
C LEU A 131 1.59 53.36 -14.59
N ALA A 132 2.76 53.94 -14.84
CA ALA A 132 3.02 55.34 -14.51
C ALA A 132 2.10 56.28 -15.30
N ALA A 133 1.89 56.02 -16.58
CA ALA A 133 0.97 56.78 -17.43
C ALA A 133 -0.49 56.65 -16.96
N ALA A 134 -0.93 55.44 -16.60
CA ALA A 134 -2.28 55.20 -16.05
C ALA A 134 -2.49 55.93 -14.72
N ARG A 135 -1.48 55.93 -13.83
CA ARG A 135 -1.54 56.66 -12.55
C ARG A 135 -1.61 58.16 -12.75
N LEU A 136 -0.80 58.72 -13.65
CA LEU A 136 -0.86 60.13 -14.01
C LEU A 136 -2.25 60.52 -14.53
N HIS A 137 -2.85 59.67 -15.37
CA HIS A 137 -4.21 59.90 -15.86
C HIS A 137 -5.25 59.88 -14.72
N LEU A 138 -5.15 58.93 -13.80
CA LEU A 138 -6.01 58.88 -12.61
C LEU A 138 -5.87 60.16 -11.76
N GLU A 139 -4.66 60.64 -11.53
CA GLU A 139 -4.42 61.89 -10.79
C GLU A 139 -5.08 63.10 -11.47
N GLN A 140 -5.00 63.19 -12.80
CA GLN A 140 -5.67 64.24 -13.57
C GLN A 140 -7.19 64.18 -13.43
N VAL A 141 -7.78 62.98 -13.55
CA VAL A 141 -9.23 62.78 -13.41
C VAL A 141 -9.68 63.08 -11.98
N GLN A 142 -8.91 62.66 -10.97
CA GLN A 142 -9.17 62.98 -9.55
C GLN A 142 -9.14 64.49 -9.29
N ALA A 143 -8.16 65.20 -9.85
CA ALA A 143 -8.08 66.66 -9.75
C ALA A 143 -9.31 67.34 -10.37
N ASN A 144 -9.72 66.91 -11.57
CA ASN A 144 -10.91 67.42 -12.26
C ASN A 144 -12.20 67.11 -11.49
N ALA A 145 -12.34 65.90 -10.96
CA ALA A 145 -13.47 65.50 -10.12
C ALA A 145 -13.56 66.34 -8.85
N LYS A 146 -12.41 66.65 -8.22
CA LYS A 146 -12.34 67.52 -7.04
C LYS A 146 -12.81 68.94 -7.34
N ILE A 147 -12.46 69.49 -8.51
CA ILE A 147 -12.93 70.80 -8.96
C ILE A 147 -14.45 70.75 -9.21
N ALA A 148 -14.94 69.74 -9.93
CA ALA A 148 -16.37 69.57 -10.22
C ALA A 148 -17.23 69.45 -8.95
N ARG A 149 -16.73 68.76 -7.92
CA ARG A 149 -17.40 68.60 -6.62
C ARG A 149 -17.39 69.87 -5.75
N ARG A 150 -16.45 70.79 -5.96
CA ARG A 150 -16.39 72.06 -5.20
C ARG A 150 -17.43 73.08 -5.64
N ASN A 151 -17.89 73.03 -6.89
CA ASN A 151 -18.88 73.96 -7.41
C ASN A 151 -19.99 73.19 -8.16
N PRO A 152 -20.75 72.32 -7.46
CA PRO A 152 -21.73 71.48 -8.11
C PRO A 152 -22.91 72.32 -8.61
N SER A 153 -23.31 72.08 -9.86
CA SER A 153 -24.55 72.65 -10.39
C SER A 153 -25.75 72.08 -9.63
N ARG A 154 -26.84 72.84 -9.47
CA ARG A 154 -28.02 72.45 -8.65
C ARG A 154 -28.63 71.07 -9.01
N ASN A 155 -28.42 70.59 -10.24
CA ASN A 155 -28.85 69.29 -10.76
C ASN A 155 -27.67 68.45 -11.30
N ALA A 156 -26.50 68.52 -10.69
CA ALA A 156 -25.32 67.79 -11.17
C ALA A 156 -25.57 66.27 -11.20
N THR A 157 -25.49 65.68 -12.39
CA THR A 157 -25.53 64.22 -12.59
C THR A 157 -24.20 63.58 -12.18
N ASP A 158 -24.19 62.26 -11.95
CA ASP A 158 -22.96 61.51 -11.65
C ASP A 158 -21.84 61.73 -12.67
N PHE A 159 -22.21 61.93 -13.95
CA PHE A 159 -21.30 62.29 -15.01
C PHE A 159 -20.71 63.69 -14.83
N ALA A 160 -21.50 64.68 -14.40
CA ALA A 160 -21.01 66.02 -14.08
C ALA A 160 -20.05 66.02 -12.89
N LEU A 161 -20.18 65.06 -11.97
CA LEU A 161 -19.27 64.84 -10.83
C LEU A 161 -18.08 63.92 -11.16
N GLN A 162 -17.90 63.56 -12.44
CA GLN A 162 -16.81 62.73 -12.95
C GLN A 162 -16.74 61.32 -12.33
N VAL A 163 -17.85 60.79 -11.79
CA VAL A 163 -17.87 59.48 -11.12
C VAL A 163 -17.54 58.33 -12.09
N PRO A 164 -18.13 58.26 -13.30
CA PRO A 164 -17.77 57.23 -14.28
C PRO A 164 -16.31 57.32 -14.73
N GLN A 165 -15.79 58.53 -14.93
CA GLN A 165 -14.42 58.78 -15.37
C GLN A 165 -13.41 58.35 -14.29
N LEU A 166 -13.73 58.59 -13.02
CA LEU A 166 -12.89 58.13 -11.91
C LEU A 166 -12.80 56.61 -11.89
N LYS A 167 -13.94 55.91 -11.98
CA LYS A 167 -13.98 54.44 -12.03
C LYS A 167 -13.21 53.88 -13.23
N GLU A 168 -13.31 54.56 -14.37
CA GLU A 168 -12.60 54.19 -15.59
C GLU A 168 -11.08 54.33 -15.44
N ALA A 169 -10.62 55.44 -14.86
CA ALA A 169 -9.20 55.67 -14.60
C ALA A 169 -8.64 54.73 -13.52
N GLU A 170 -9.41 54.40 -12.49
CA GLU A 170 -9.06 53.39 -11.48
C GLU A 170 -8.90 52.01 -12.14
N ALA A 171 -9.87 51.60 -12.97
CA ALA A 171 -9.79 50.35 -13.70
C ALA A 171 -8.57 50.29 -14.65
N ARG A 172 -8.20 51.40 -15.28
CA ARG A 172 -6.97 51.48 -16.11
C ARG A 172 -5.70 51.23 -15.28
N VAL A 173 -5.62 51.79 -14.07
CA VAL A 173 -4.49 51.53 -13.16
C VAL A 173 -4.45 50.05 -12.79
N ASP A 174 -5.58 49.44 -12.46
CA ASP A 174 -5.66 48.02 -12.11
C ASP A 174 -5.21 47.11 -13.26
N VAL A 175 -5.64 47.41 -14.49
CA VAL A 175 -5.22 46.69 -15.70
C VAL A 175 -3.71 46.82 -15.93
N ALA A 176 -3.17 48.04 -15.86
CA ALA A 176 -1.73 48.27 -16.05
C ALA A 176 -0.90 47.59 -14.95
N GLN A 177 -1.38 47.59 -13.71
CA GLN A 177 -0.70 46.92 -12.60
C GLN A 177 -0.73 45.39 -12.76
N ALA A 178 -1.84 44.82 -13.24
CA ALA A 178 -1.91 43.39 -13.54
C ALA A 178 -0.95 43.00 -14.67
N ALA A 179 -0.85 43.83 -15.71
CA ALA A 179 0.09 43.62 -16.82
C ALA A 179 1.56 43.66 -16.34
N LEU A 180 1.90 44.60 -15.45
CA LEU A 180 3.22 44.64 -14.82
C LEU A 180 3.53 43.38 -14.01
N ARG A 181 2.61 42.94 -13.14
CA ARG A 181 2.80 41.71 -12.36
C ARG A 181 3.02 40.49 -13.25
N LYS A 182 2.31 40.41 -14.39
CA LYS A 182 2.52 39.34 -15.37
C LYS A 182 3.95 39.39 -15.93
N ALA A 183 4.39 40.55 -16.40
CA ALA A 183 5.74 40.71 -16.95
C ALA A 183 6.84 40.36 -15.93
N GLU A 184 6.70 40.79 -14.68
CA GLU A 184 7.65 40.46 -13.61
C GLU A 184 7.68 38.95 -13.31
N SER A 185 6.51 38.30 -13.37
CA SER A 185 6.40 36.86 -13.17
C SER A 185 7.01 36.07 -14.33
N ASP A 186 6.94 36.60 -15.55
CA ASP A 186 7.56 35.99 -16.73
C ASP A 186 9.09 36.17 -16.71
N LEU A 187 9.59 37.32 -16.26
CA LEU A 187 11.02 37.54 -15.99
C LEU A 187 11.54 36.57 -14.91
N ALA A 188 10.81 36.41 -13.80
CA ALA A 188 11.20 35.45 -12.77
C ALA A 188 11.24 34.01 -13.29
N ARG A 189 10.35 33.67 -14.22
CA ARG A 189 10.29 32.35 -14.89
C ARG A 189 11.30 32.18 -16.03
N ALA A 190 12.05 33.22 -16.40
CA ALA A 190 13.17 33.10 -17.33
C ALA A 190 14.37 32.36 -16.70
N THR A 191 14.38 32.20 -15.37
CA THR A 191 15.34 31.34 -14.67
C THR A 191 14.64 30.09 -14.16
N MET A 192 15.14 28.93 -14.54
CA MET A 192 14.66 27.63 -14.08
C MET A 192 15.44 27.20 -12.85
N VAL A 193 14.73 26.98 -11.75
CA VAL A 193 15.29 26.49 -10.48
C VAL A 193 14.70 25.12 -10.13
N ALA A 194 15.47 24.30 -9.43
CA ALA A 194 15.02 22.99 -8.96
C ALA A 194 13.99 23.15 -7.81
N PRO A 195 12.74 22.66 -7.94
CA PRO A 195 11.72 22.82 -6.91
C PRO A 195 11.91 21.91 -5.69
N PHE A 196 12.66 20.82 -5.85
CA PHE A 196 13.06 19.88 -4.79
C PHE A 196 14.43 19.29 -5.11
N SER A 197 15.06 18.63 -4.13
CA SER A 197 16.38 17.99 -4.33
C SER A 197 16.20 16.62 -4.99
N GLY A 198 17.02 16.29 -5.98
CA GLY A 198 16.85 15.05 -6.72
C GLY A 198 17.91 14.82 -7.77
N ARG A 199 17.64 13.87 -8.68
CA ARG A 199 18.49 13.57 -9.83
C ARG A 199 17.82 13.94 -11.13
N LEU A 200 18.66 14.32 -12.09
CA LEU A 200 18.22 14.67 -13.43
C LEU A 200 18.34 13.49 -14.39
N GLU A 201 17.39 13.38 -15.30
CA GLU A 201 17.35 12.42 -16.40
C GLU A 201 16.88 13.12 -17.67
N GLN A 202 17.22 12.57 -18.83
CA GLN A 202 16.77 13.04 -20.15
C GLN A 202 17.05 14.53 -20.40
N VAL A 203 18.18 15.04 -19.89
CA VAL A 203 18.59 16.42 -20.10
C VAL A 203 18.95 16.65 -21.57
N GLN A 204 18.29 17.63 -22.18
CA GLN A 204 18.40 17.99 -23.59
C GLN A 204 18.40 19.51 -23.75
N VAL A 205 19.48 20.15 -23.32
CA VAL A 205 19.69 21.58 -23.53
C VAL A 205 21.17 21.88 -23.74
N THR A 206 21.47 22.93 -24.49
CA THR A 206 22.83 23.46 -24.64
C THR A 206 22.78 24.98 -24.57
N GLU A 207 23.85 25.60 -24.08
CA GLU A 207 24.02 27.04 -24.10
C GLU A 207 23.98 27.57 -25.55
N GLY A 208 23.32 28.72 -25.77
CA GLY A 208 23.04 29.28 -27.10
C GLY A 208 21.86 28.64 -27.84
N GLN A 209 21.21 27.62 -27.27
CA GLN A 209 20.03 27.01 -27.88
C GLN A 209 18.80 27.91 -27.70
N SER A 210 18.03 28.11 -28.77
CA SER A 210 16.67 28.67 -28.66
C SER A 210 15.68 27.60 -28.22
N VAL A 211 14.89 27.91 -27.18
CA VAL A 211 13.84 27.03 -26.65
C VAL A 211 12.46 27.63 -26.89
N THR A 212 11.48 26.75 -27.06
CA THR A 212 10.06 27.13 -27.17
C THR A 212 9.31 26.86 -25.87
N ALA A 213 8.17 27.53 -25.68
CA ALA A 213 7.33 27.31 -24.53
C ALA A 213 6.82 25.86 -24.47
N GLY A 214 7.02 25.19 -23.33
CA GLY A 214 6.61 23.81 -23.11
C GLY A 214 7.58 22.76 -23.67
N GLN A 215 8.70 23.16 -24.28
CA GLN A 215 9.72 22.22 -24.73
C GLN A 215 10.34 21.49 -23.52
N PRO A 216 10.35 20.15 -23.50
CA PRO A 216 10.98 19.39 -22.42
C PRO A 216 12.50 19.55 -22.49
N LEU A 217 13.11 20.00 -21.38
CA LEU A 217 14.56 20.17 -21.24
C LEU A 217 15.20 19.11 -20.35
N GLY A 218 14.42 18.44 -19.53
CA GLY A 218 14.88 17.37 -18.64
C GLY A 218 13.78 16.87 -17.70
N GLN A 219 14.08 15.85 -16.92
CA GLN A 219 13.22 15.36 -15.86
C GLN A 219 13.97 15.35 -14.54
N LEU A 220 13.36 15.91 -13.51
CA LEU A 220 13.85 15.86 -12.13
C LEU A 220 13.05 14.82 -11.36
N PHE A 221 13.71 13.87 -10.73
CA PHE A 221 13.07 12.89 -9.86
C PHE A 221 13.68 12.89 -8.47
N SER A 222 12.82 12.75 -7.45
CA SER A 222 13.29 12.67 -6.07
C SER A 222 13.82 11.28 -5.76
N SER A 223 14.86 11.20 -4.94
CA SER A 223 15.42 9.92 -4.46
C SER A 223 15.31 9.73 -2.95
N ASP A 224 14.80 10.74 -2.23
CA ASP A 224 14.63 10.69 -0.78
C ASP A 224 13.49 9.72 -0.38
N ARG A 225 12.47 9.61 -1.23
CA ARG A 225 11.31 8.73 -1.03
C ARG A 225 11.00 7.97 -2.31
N MET A 226 10.91 6.65 -2.17
CA MET A 226 10.47 5.76 -3.23
C MET A 226 9.11 5.19 -2.86
N GLU A 227 8.22 5.10 -3.83
CA GLU A 227 6.94 4.42 -3.70
C GLU A 227 7.01 3.09 -4.43
N VAL A 228 6.59 2.01 -3.77
CA VAL A 228 6.48 0.69 -4.37
C VAL A 228 5.00 0.38 -4.53
N ARG A 229 4.56 0.20 -5.78
CA ARG A 229 3.19 -0.25 -6.03
C ARG A 229 3.12 -1.75 -5.82
N LEU A 230 2.42 -2.16 -4.77
CA LEU A 230 2.18 -3.56 -4.42
C LEU A 230 0.77 -3.93 -4.87
N PRO A 231 0.61 -4.73 -5.93
CA PRO A 231 -0.70 -5.28 -6.28
C PRO A 231 -1.19 -6.20 -5.16
N VAL A 232 -2.41 -5.98 -4.72
CA VAL A 232 -3.08 -6.78 -3.68
C VAL A 232 -4.21 -7.57 -4.36
N PRO A 233 -4.17 -8.91 -4.34
CA PRO A 233 -5.28 -9.76 -4.76
C PRO A 233 -6.56 -9.48 -3.98
N ASP A 234 -7.71 -9.64 -4.63
CA ASP A 234 -9.03 -9.35 -4.06
C ASP A 234 -9.30 -10.13 -2.75
N GLU A 235 -8.85 -11.40 -2.71
CA GLU A 235 -8.91 -12.29 -1.54
C GLU A 235 -8.19 -11.75 -0.29
N TRP A 236 -7.24 -10.82 -0.44
CA TRP A 236 -6.49 -10.24 0.67
C TRP A 236 -7.09 -8.92 1.16
N LEU A 237 -8.06 -8.34 0.43
CA LEU A 237 -8.67 -7.07 0.80
C LEU A 237 -9.45 -7.15 2.11
N ASP A 238 -10.12 -8.29 2.35
CA ASP A 238 -10.81 -8.57 3.63
C ASP A 238 -9.82 -8.71 4.79
N LEU A 239 -8.63 -9.28 4.54
CA LEU A 239 -7.58 -9.45 5.55
C LEU A 239 -6.89 -8.13 5.91
N LEU A 240 -6.76 -7.23 4.94
CA LEU A 240 -6.08 -5.94 5.09
C LEU A 240 -6.99 -4.81 5.61
N ALA A 241 -8.27 -5.10 5.88
CA ALA A 241 -9.27 -4.13 6.36
C ALA A 241 -9.35 -2.83 5.53
N VAL A 242 -9.02 -2.91 4.23
CA VAL A 242 -8.87 -1.75 3.31
C VAL A 242 -10.17 -0.93 3.22
N PHE A 243 -11.32 -1.60 3.37
CA PHE A 243 -12.64 -0.97 3.27
C PHE A 243 -13.15 -0.35 4.58
N GLY A 244 -12.44 -0.50 5.71
CA GLY A 244 -12.77 0.13 6.98
C GLY A 244 -12.16 1.53 7.17
N ALA A 245 -11.15 1.88 6.36
CA ALA A 245 -10.50 3.18 6.35
C ALA A 245 -11.28 4.16 5.47
N GLY A 246 -11.63 5.33 6.02
CA GLY A 246 -12.25 6.40 5.22
C GLY A 246 -11.31 6.89 4.10
N PRO A 247 -11.83 7.53 3.03
CA PRO A 247 -11.00 8.07 1.97
C PRO A 247 -9.93 9.02 2.55
N GLY A 248 -8.65 8.65 2.39
CA GLY A 248 -7.50 9.42 2.89
C GLY A 248 -6.91 8.97 4.23
N GLN A 249 -7.44 7.92 4.88
CA GLN A 249 -6.76 7.26 6.00
C GLN A 249 -5.68 6.31 5.47
N ALA A 250 -4.42 6.55 5.85
CA ALA A 250 -3.32 5.64 5.58
C ALA A 250 -3.49 4.35 6.38
N LEU A 251 -3.19 3.22 5.76
CA LEU A 251 -3.24 1.92 6.41
C LEU A 251 -1.87 1.67 7.01
N GLU A 252 -1.70 1.84 8.32
CA GLU A 252 -0.40 1.64 9.00
C GLU A 252 0.02 0.15 9.08
N VAL A 253 -0.15 -0.60 7.99
CA VAL A 253 0.32 -1.97 7.82
C VAL A 253 1.81 -1.91 7.51
N PRO A 254 2.68 -2.44 8.40
CA PRO A 254 4.12 -2.46 8.15
C PRO A 254 4.43 -3.42 7.01
N VAL A 255 5.29 -2.98 6.10
CA VAL A 255 5.77 -3.78 4.96
C VAL A 255 7.28 -3.87 5.02
N THR A 256 7.80 -5.08 4.91
CA THR A 256 9.23 -5.32 4.69
C THR A 256 9.44 -5.52 3.19
N LEU A 257 10.16 -4.60 2.56
CA LEU A 257 10.55 -4.69 1.16
C LEU A 257 11.94 -5.29 1.07
N GLU A 258 12.10 -6.36 0.31
CA GLU A 258 13.40 -6.99 0.06
C GLU A 258 13.78 -6.85 -1.41
N GLY A 259 15.06 -6.59 -1.69
CA GLY A 259 15.55 -6.52 -3.05
C GLY A 259 17.06 -6.58 -3.17
N ARG A 260 17.54 -7.04 -4.33
CA ARG A 260 18.97 -7.05 -4.65
C ARG A 260 19.34 -5.81 -5.46
N PHE A 261 20.12 -4.92 -4.87
CA PHE A 261 20.60 -3.68 -5.53
C PHE A 261 22.13 -3.64 -5.49
N GLY A 262 22.76 -3.48 -6.66
CA GLY A 262 24.22 -3.48 -6.77
C GLY A 262 24.88 -4.78 -6.29
N GLY A 263 24.21 -5.92 -6.49
CA GLY A 263 24.67 -7.25 -6.07
C GLY A 263 24.45 -7.59 -4.59
N LYS A 264 24.03 -6.63 -3.77
CA LYS A 264 23.76 -6.83 -2.33
C LYS A 264 22.27 -6.93 -2.07
N GLU A 265 21.88 -7.86 -1.21
CA GLU A 265 20.53 -7.88 -0.63
C GLU A 265 20.39 -6.70 0.33
N ARG A 266 19.24 -6.05 0.23
CA ARG A 266 18.87 -4.88 1.00
C ARG A 266 17.42 -5.05 1.41
N GLN A 267 17.13 -4.66 2.63
CA GLN A 267 15.79 -4.63 3.18
C GLN A 267 15.45 -3.18 3.53
N TRP A 268 14.20 -2.81 3.27
CA TRP A 268 13.62 -1.53 3.65
C TRP A 268 12.32 -1.77 4.38
N GLN A 269 12.00 -0.88 5.32
CA GLN A 269 10.71 -0.87 5.99
C GLN A 269 9.86 0.25 5.41
N GLY A 270 8.58 -0.04 5.19
CA GLY A 270 7.59 0.92 4.72
C GLY A 270 6.25 0.68 5.40
N THR A 271 5.30 1.56 5.09
CA THR A 271 3.91 1.49 5.53
C THR A 271 3.02 1.80 4.33
N ILE A 272 1.84 1.20 4.28
CA ILE A 272 0.84 1.39 3.22
C ILE A 272 -0.03 2.63 3.49
#